data_AF-A0A326GGX4-F1
#
_entry.id   AF-A0A326GGX4-F1
#
_cell.length_a   1.000
_cell.length_b   1.000
_cell.length_c   1.000
_cell.angle_alpha   90.00
_cell.angle_beta   90.00
_cell.angle_gamma   90.00
#
_symmetry.space_group_name_H-M   'P 1'
#
loop_
_entity.id
_entity.type
_entity.pdbx_description
1 polymer ?
#
loop_
_entity_poly.entity_id
_entity_poly.type
_entity_poly.pdbx_seq_one_letter_code
_entity_poly.pdbx_strand_id
1 'polypeptide(L)'
;MQFTWDRNYERADKRLGLNGALLKDFDLALRPDIAADVLVFGMLEGAFASNGKPLSAYGPDRNGRFDYRRALQTVNVMDKADLIAGYAERIEAALEKAGWA
;
A
#
# COMPACT_ATOMS: atom_id res chain seq x y z
N MET A 1 -14.33 -6.60 3.96
CA MET A 1 -14.35 -7.30 2.65
C MET A 1 -14.02 -8.76 2.90
N GLN A 2 -14.91 -9.67 2.53
CA GLN A 2 -14.85 -11.09 2.90
C GLN A 2 -14.79 -11.92 1.62
N PHE A 3 -13.56 -12.18 1.14
CA PHE A 3 -13.09 -13.12 0.08
C PHE A 3 -11.68 -12.69 -0.42
N THR A 4 -11.25 -11.48 -0.08
CA THR A 4 -9.97 -10.86 -0.51
C THR A 4 -8.76 -11.26 0.34
N TRP A 5 -8.98 -11.80 1.53
CA TRP A 5 -7.90 -12.03 2.49
C TRP A 5 -7.02 -13.22 2.12
N ASP A 6 -7.59 -14.39 1.86
CA ASP A 6 -6.80 -15.64 1.68
C ASP A 6 -5.81 -15.54 0.52
N ARG A 7 -6.20 -14.95 -0.62
CA ARG A 7 -5.31 -14.74 -1.77
C ARG A 7 -4.23 -13.69 -1.49
N ASN A 8 -4.54 -12.67 -0.69
CA ASN A 8 -3.55 -11.66 -0.28
C ASN A 8 -2.56 -12.27 0.71
N TYR A 9 -3.03 -13.09 1.65
CA TYR A 9 -2.20 -13.87 2.57
C TYR A 9 -1.32 -14.87 1.83
N GLU A 10 -1.85 -15.60 0.84
CA GLU A 10 -1.07 -16.52 0.02
C GLU A 10 0.03 -15.79 -0.77
N ARG A 11 -0.31 -14.64 -1.39
CA ARG A 11 0.67 -13.80 -2.10
C ARG A 11 1.74 -13.26 -1.15
N ALA A 12 1.34 -12.75 0.01
CA ALA A 12 2.25 -12.27 1.04
C ALA A 12 3.16 -13.39 1.54
N ASP A 13 2.61 -14.56 1.84
CA ASP A 13 3.36 -15.74 2.30
C ASP A 13 4.44 -16.14 1.30
N LYS A 14 4.05 -16.28 0.03
CA LYS A 14 4.96 -16.63 -1.06
C LYS A 14 6.03 -15.56 -1.27
N ARG A 15 5.66 -14.28 -1.18
CA ARG A 15 6.57 -13.15 -1.38
C ARG A 15 7.61 -13.01 -0.26
N LEU A 16 7.21 -13.36 0.96
CA LEU A 16 8.04 -13.31 2.17
C LEU A 16 8.74 -14.64 2.48
N GLY A 17 8.44 -15.72 1.73
CA GLY A 17 9.05 -17.03 1.93
C GLY A 17 8.63 -17.71 3.24
N LEU A 18 7.40 -17.45 3.70
CA LEU A 18 6.91 -17.89 5.01
C LEU A 18 6.38 -19.34 5.02
N ASN A 19 6.42 -20.04 3.88
CA ASN A 19 6.13 -21.47 3.75
C ASN A 19 4.77 -21.90 4.33
N GLY A 20 3.75 -21.11 4.04
CA GLY A 20 2.37 -21.29 4.48
C GLY A 20 2.10 -20.85 5.92
N ALA A 21 3.05 -20.20 6.61
CA ALA A 21 2.82 -19.70 7.96
C ALA A 21 1.68 -18.68 8.01
N LEU A 22 1.59 -17.76 7.04
CA LEU A 22 0.48 -16.81 6.98
C LEU A 22 -0.85 -17.49 6.67
N LEU A 23 -0.86 -18.62 5.94
CA LEU A 23 -2.09 -19.38 5.68
C LEU A 23 -2.56 -20.21 6.89
N LYS A 24 -1.63 -20.50 7.81
CA LYS A 24 -1.92 -21.19 9.08
C LYS A 24 -2.35 -20.22 10.17
N ASP A 25 -1.79 -19.01 10.15
CA ASP A 25 -2.05 -17.97 11.13
C ASP A 25 -2.06 -16.58 10.47
N PHE A 26 -3.26 -16.07 10.25
CA PHE A 26 -3.48 -14.75 9.65
C PHE A 26 -3.05 -13.60 10.58
N ASP A 27 -2.98 -13.83 11.90
CA ASP A 27 -2.58 -12.78 12.85
C ASP A 27 -1.09 -12.41 12.69
N LEU A 28 -0.30 -13.24 12.00
CA LEU A 28 1.07 -12.87 11.63
C LEU A 28 1.12 -11.62 10.75
N ALA A 29 0.09 -11.30 9.95
CA ALA A 29 0.06 -10.04 9.20
C ALA A 29 -0.23 -8.81 10.06
N LEU A 30 -0.61 -8.98 11.33
CA LEU A 30 -0.72 -7.87 12.29
C LEU A 30 0.63 -7.51 12.88
N ARG A 31 1.65 -8.35 12.72
CA ARG A 31 3.01 -8.01 13.15
C ARG A 31 3.54 -6.84 12.33
N PRO A 32 4.09 -5.79 12.96
CA PRO A 32 4.51 -4.58 12.24
C PRO A 32 5.53 -4.81 11.12
N ASP A 33 6.45 -5.77 11.29
CA ASP A 33 7.47 -6.12 10.29
C ASP A 33 6.83 -6.74 9.04
N ILE A 34 5.97 -7.74 9.23
CA ILE A 34 5.24 -8.39 8.14
C ILE A 34 4.27 -7.40 7.49
N ALA A 35 3.53 -6.62 8.29
CA ALA A 35 2.58 -5.63 7.78
C ALA A 35 3.25 -4.58 6.90
N ALA A 36 4.42 -4.07 7.30
CA ALA A 36 5.18 -3.10 6.54
C ALA A 36 5.66 -3.66 5.20
N ASP A 37 6.26 -4.87 5.21
CA ASP A 37 6.73 -5.49 3.97
C ASP A 37 5.56 -5.78 3.02
N VAL A 38 4.45 -6.30 3.56
CA VAL A 38 3.22 -6.56 2.81
C VAL A 38 2.68 -5.29 2.18
N LEU A 39 2.58 -4.21 2.95
CA LEU A 39 2.11 -2.92 2.47
C LEU A 39 3.00 -2.40 1.34
N VAL A 40 4.32 -2.38 1.55
CA VAL A 40 5.28 -1.83 0.58
C VAL A 40 5.23 -2.60 -0.73
N PHE A 41 5.36 -3.93 -0.71
CA PHE A 41 5.32 -4.70 -1.97
C PHE A 41 3.94 -4.59 -2.64
N GLY A 42 2.87 -4.62 -1.84
CA GLY A 42 1.50 -4.53 -2.34
C GLY A 42 1.26 -3.24 -3.11
N MET A 43 1.76 -2.13 -2.60
CA MET A 43 1.67 -0.82 -3.24
C MET A 43 2.61 -0.70 -4.45
N LEU A 44 3.83 -1.25 -4.38
CA LEU A 44 4.80 -1.19 -5.48
C LEU A 44 4.40 -2.04 -6.68
N GLU A 45 3.80 -3.20 -6.45
CA GLU A 45 3.40 -4.15 -7.51
C GLU A 45 1.92 -4.03 -7.89
N GLY A 46 1.13 -3.23 -7.16
CA GLY A 46 -0.32 -3.15 -7.33
C GLY A 46 -1.05 -4.44 -6.95
N ALA A 47 -0.43 -5.28 -6.11
CA ALA A 47 -0.86 -6.65 -5.84
C ALA A 47 -2.23 -6.74 -5.14
N PHE A 48 -2.64 -5.69 -4.44
CA PHE A 48 -3.91 -5.61 -3.71
C PHE A 48 -4.90 -4.63 -4.33
N ALA A 49 -4.47 -3.87 -5.33
CA ALA A 49 -5.31 -2.89 -6.00
C ALA A 49 -6.37 -3.61 -6.85
N SER A 50 -7.63 -3.19 -6.75
CA SER A 50 -8.72 -3.79 -7.56
C SER A 50 -8.52 -3.58 -9.06
N ASN A 51 -7.73 -2.59 -9.46
CA ASN A 51 -7.36 -2.27 -10.83
C ASN A 51 -5.94 -2.76 -11.20
N GLY A 52 -5.23 -3.44 -10.29
CA GLY A 52 -3.86 -3.91 -10.46
C GLY A 52 -2.81 -2.82 -10.66
N LYS A 53 -3.14 -1.53 -10.41
CA LYS A 53 -2.21 -0.44 -10.64
C LYS A 53 -1.22 -0.30 -9.48
N PRO A 54 0.08 -0.18 -9.77
CA PRO A 54 1.08 0.14 -8.75
C PRO A 54 1.03 1.61 -8.36
N LEU A 55 1.69 1.96 -7.26
CA LEU A 55 1.81 3.33 -6.77
C LEU A 55 2.38 4.29 -7.82
N SER A 56 3.33 3.83 -8.63
CA SER A 56 3.93 4.61 -9.73
C SER A 56 2.94 5.02 -10.84
N ALA A 57 1.78 4.37 -10.91
CA ALA A 57 0.73 4.76 -11.87
C ALA A 57 0.01 6.06 -11.47
N TYR A 58 0.25 6.57 -10.26
CA TYR A 58 -0.41 7.75 -9.70
C TYR A 58 0.51 8.99 -9.65
N GLY A 59 1.77 8.85 -10.05
CA GLY A 59 2.68 9.99 -10.21
C GLY A 59 4.16 9.64 -10.09
N PRO A 60 5.03 10.65 -10.21
CA PRO A 60 4.68 12.04 -10.52
C PRO A 60 4.19 12.22 -11.97
N ASP A 61 3.24 13.13 -12.20
CA ASP A 61 2.83 13.57 -13.53
C ASP A 61 3.88 14.52 -14.17
N ARG A 62 3.61 15.03 -15.38
CA ARG A 62 4.54 15.95 -16.08
C ARG A 62 4.85 17.24 -15.33
N ASN A 63 4.02 17.60 -14.34
CA ASN A 63 4.20 18.78 -13.49
C ASN A 63 4.72 18.40 -12.09
N GLY A 64 5.20 17.17 -11.91
CA GLY A 64 5.72 16.70 -10.63
C GLY A 64 4.66 16.30 -9.61
N ARG A 65 3.37 16.28 -9.97
CA ARG A 65 2.30 16.05 -8.98
C ARG A 65 2.00 14.58 -8.77
N PHE A 66 1.70 14.21 -7.53
CA PHE A 66 1.28 12.87 -7.15
C PHE A 66 -0.22 12.83 -6.77
N ASP A 67 -1.00 11.92 -7.35
CA ASP A 67 -2.44 11.74 -7.05
C ASP A 67 -2.62 10.87 -5.80
N TYR A 68 -2.31 11.43 -4.62
CA TYR A 68 -2.40 10.73 -3.32
C TYR A 68 -3.79 10.16 -3.06
N ARG A 69 -4.83 10.89 -3.50
CA ARG A 69 -6.21 10.47 -3.33
C ARG A 69 -6.45 9.15 -4.04
N ARG A 70 -6.13 9.04 -5.34
CA ARG A 70 -6.35 7.79 -6.08
C ARG A 70 -5.33 6.71 -5.73
N ALA A 71 -4.15 7.08 -5.26
CA ALA A 71 -3.13 6.13 -4.81
C ALA A 71 -3.61 5.25 -3.63
N LEU A 72 -4.59 5.68 -2.83
CA LEU A 72 -5.16 4.85 -1.76
C LEU A 72 -5.69 3.50 -2.27
N GLN A 73 -6.14 3.44 -3.52
CA GLN A 73 -6.61 2.23 -4.20
C GLN A 73 -5.61 1.07 -4.21
N THR A 74 -4.33 1.37 -4.01
CA THR A 74 -3.25 0.37 -3.94
C THR A 74 -3.29 -0.48 -2.68
N VAL A 75 -3.89 0.04 -1.60
CA VAL A 75 -3.95 -0.63 -0.29
C VAL A 75 -5.38 -0.82 0.20
N ASN A 76 -6.28 0.12 -0.08
CA ASN A 76 -7.65 0.08 0.39
C ASN A 76 -8.59 0.72 -0.64
N VAL A 77 -9.89 0.52 -0.48
CA VAL A 77 -10.89 1.30 -1.22
C VAL A 77 -10.84 2.78 -0.83
N MET A 78 -11.66 3.59 -1.48
CA MET A 78 -11.67 5.05 -1.34
C MET A 78 -12.24 5.59 -0.01
N ASP A 79 -12.45 4.75 0.99
CA ASP A 79 -12.94 5.22 2.29
C ASP A 79 -11.91 6.15 2.95
N LYS A 80 -12.36 7.32 3.42
CA LYS A 80 -11.50 8.38 3.98
C LYS A 80 -10.35 8.83 3.08
N ALA A 81 -10.45 8.62 1.76
CA ALA A 81 -9.39 8.96 0.81
C ALA A 81 -8.94 10.42 0.89
N ASP A 82 -9.89 11.35 1.01
CA ASP A 82 -9.59 12.78 1.09
C ASP A 82 -8.83 13.14 2.39
N LEU A 83 -9.19 12.49 3.51
CA LEU A 83 -8.51 12.67 4.79
C LEU A 83 -7.07 12.15 4.73
N ILE A 84 -6.87 10.96 4.16
CA ILE A 84 -5.56 10.33 4.04
C ILE A 84 -4.67 11.10 3.06
N ALA A 85 -5.24 11.56 1.94
CA ALA A 85 -4.54 12.43 0.99
C ALA A 85 -4.05 13.71 1.66
N GLY A 86 -4.92 14.35 2.46
CA GLY A 86 -4.53 15.55 3.22
C GLY A 86 -3.40 15.29 4.24
N TYR A 87 -3.28 14.08 4.80
CA TYR A 87 -2.12 13.72 5.61
C TYR A 87 -0.86 13.53 4.75
N ALA A 88 -0.97 12.86 3.61
CA ALA A 88 0.15 12.63 2.71
C ALA A 88 0.76 13.94 2.19
N GLU A 89 -0.08 14.88 1.73
CA GLU A 89 0.34 16.21 1.28
C GLU A 89 1.07 17.01 2.38
N ARG A 90 0.59 16.89 3.63
CA ARG A 90 1.25 17.55 4.77
C ARG A 90 2.62 16.94 5.09
N ILE A 91 2.76 15.64 4.92
CA ILE A 91 4.04 14.93 5.10
C ILE A 91 5.00 15.32 3.96
N GLU A 92 4.55 15.30 2.70
CA GLU A 92 5.33 15.73 1.54
C GLU A 92 5.87 17.16 1.74
N ALA A 93 5.00 18.10 2.08
CA ALA A 93 5.41 19.49 2.35
C ALA A 93 6.38 19.62 3.53
N ALA A 94 6.33 18.72 4.51
CA ALA A 94 7.29 18.69 5.62
C ALA A 94 8.65 18.13 5.20
N LEU A 95 8.66 17.10 4.35
CA LEU A 95 9.88 16.52 3.78
C LEU A 95 10.60 17.50 2.85
N GLU A 96 9.85 18.21 2.00
CA GLU A 96 10.38 19.29 1.15
C GLU A 96 11.08 20.37 1.99
N LYS A 97 10.41 20.85 3.05
CA LYS A 97 10.98 21.85 3.97
C LYS A 97 12.22 21.35 4.71
N ALA A 98 12.31 20.05 4.96
CA ALA A 98 13.46 19.43 5.60
C ALA A 98 14.61 19.10 4.62
N GLY A 99 14.42 19.31 3.31
CA GLY A 99 15.43 19.06 2.27
C GLY A 99 15.52 17.61 1.80
N TRP A 100 14.44 16.84 1.91
CA TRP A 100 14.38 15.41 1.57
C TRP A 100 13.58 15.10 0.29
N ALA A 101 13.19 16.13 -0.47
CA ALA A 101 12.40 16.00 -1.69
C ALA A 101 13.26 16.03 -2.96
#